data_AF-V6IG79-F1
#
_entry.id   AF-V6IG79-F1
#
_cell.length_a   1.000
_cell.length_b   1.000
_cell.length_c   1.000
_cell.angle_alpha   90.00
_cell.angle_beta   90.00
_cell.angle_gamma   90.00
#
_symmetry.space_group_name_H-M   'P 1'
#
loop_
_entity.id
_entity.type
_entity.pdbx_description
1 polymer ?
#
loop_
_entity_poly.entity_id
_entity_poly.type
_entity_poly.pdbx_seq_one_letter_code
_entity_poly.pdbx_strand_id
1 'polypeptide(L)'
;MNKSTRKPKDNRKSKLEKEMKKLSIQLKNKEIKPMEYAENFPMKVGKHPKAAVIQTALAGFKKKYGVRAYKEIQNDFDVMDVVRHFVVGYMTNLKDAHDALENIKGHKKAFALLVQRAFDESIRVYPWLEGEYYQN
;
A
#
# COMPACT_ATOMS: atom_id res chain seq x y z
N MET A 1 -32.89 12.42 36.06
CA MET A 1 -32.37 11.62 34.92
C MET A 1 -31.50 12.51 34.04
N ASN A 2 -30.17 12.46 34.18
CA ASN A 2 -29.26 13.20 33.31
C ASN A 2 -28.93 12.36 32.07
N LYS A 3 -29.53 12.74 30.93
CA LYS A 3 -29.15 12.24 29.61
C LYS A 3 -27.76 12.78 29.28
N SER A 4 -26.73 11.96 29.50
CA SER A 4 -25.38 12.23 28.99
C SER A 4 -25.42 12.22 27.46
N THR A 5 -25.40 13.40 26.86
CA THR A 5 -25.13 13.61 25.44
C THR A 5 -23.72 13.12 25.13
N ARG A 6 -23.60 11.88 24.62
CA ARG A 6 -22.38 11.41 23.96
C ARG A 6 -22.10 12.35 22.79
N LYS A 7 -21.16 13.28 22.96
CA LYS A 7 -20.62 14.07 21.86
C LYS A 7 -20.12 13.10 20.78
N PRO A 8 -20.33 13.39 19.48
CA PRO A 8 -19.76 12.59 18.41
C PRO A 8 -18.25 12.49 18.62
N LYS A 9 -17.67 11.29 18.47
CA LYS A 9 -16.22 11.11 18.41
C LYS A 9 -15.71 12.02 17.30
N ASP A 10 -15.07 13.10 17.71
CA ASP A 10 -14.38 14.03 16.83
C ASP A 10 -13.41 13.21 15.97
N ASN A 11 -13.63 13.18 14.65
CA ASN A 11 -12.83 12.43 13.66
C ASN A 11 -11.45 13.11 13.50
N ARG A 12 -10.69 13.18 14.60
CA ARG A 12 -9.33 13.72 14.61
C ARG A 12 -8.47 12.78 13.79
N LYS A 13 -8.14 13.21 12.58
CA LYS A 13 -7.16 12.54 11.71
C LYS A 13 -5.90 12.18 12.49
N SER A 14 -5.38 11.00 12.25
CA SER A 14 -4.14 10.53 12.88
C SER A 14 -2.97 11.45 12.52
N LYS A 15 -1.89 11.45 13.33
CA LYS A 15 -0.67 12.24 13.04
C LYS A 15 -0.16 11.97 11.63
N LEU A 16 -0.14 10.70 11.24
CA LEU A 16 0.31 10.23 9.93
C LEU A 16 -0.59 10.71 8.79
N GLU A 17 -1.92 10.66 8.94
CA GLU A 17 -2.85 11.23 7.94
C GLU A 17 -2.67 12.74 7.75
N LYS A 18 -2.32 13.46 8.82
CA LYS A 18 -2.00 14.90 8.73
C LYS A 18 -0.72 15.13 7.95
N GLU A 19 0.32 14.33 8.17
CA GLU A 19 1.59 14.40 7.44
C GLU A 19 1.41 14.06 5.95
N MET A 20 0.70 12.98 5.62
CA MET A 20 0.34 12.64 4.23
C MET A 20 -0.39 13.80 3.55
N LYS A 21 -1.43 14.34 4.21
CA LYS A 21 -2.19 15.47 3.67
C LYS A 21 -1.32 16.70 3.45
N LYS A 22 -0.43 17.01 4.41
CA LYS A 22 0.50 18.14 4.29
C LYS A 22 1.40 17.96 3.07
N LEU A 23 2.08 16.83 2.93
CA LEU A 23 2.96 16.55 1.79
C LEU A 23 2.22 16.64 0.46
N SER A 24 1.00 16.09 0.37
CA SER A 24 0.21 16.17 -0.86
C SER A 24 -0.22 17.60 -1.21
N ILE A 25 -0.47 18.46 -0.22
CA ILE A 25 -0.75 19.89 -0.45
C ILE A 25 0.52 20.59 -0.95
N GLN A 26 1.66 20.38 -0.30
CA GLN A 26 2.94 20.98 -0.70
C GLN A 26 3.32 20.60 -2.13
N LEU A 27 3.12 19.32 -2.50
CA LEU A 27 3.34 18.82 -3.85
C LEU A 27 2.42 19.51 -4.87
N LYS A 28 1.11 19.63 -4.58
CA LYS A 28 0.14 20.29 -5.47
C LYS A 28 0.43 21.79 -5.65
N ASN A 29 0.89 22.44 -4.59
CA ASN A 29 1.32 23.84 -4.62
C ASN A 29 2.71 24.04 -5.24
N LYS A 30 3.38 22.95 -5.65
CA LYS A 30 4.76 22.96 -6.19
C LYS A 30 5.80 23.48 -5.20
N GLU A 31 5.51 23.41 -3.90
CA GLU A 31 6.45 23.74 -2.82
C GLU A 31 7.55 22.69 -2.67
N ILE A 32 7.27 21.44 -3.06
CA ILE A 32 8.22 20.33 -3.07
C ILE A 32 8.20 19.64 -4.44
N LYS A 33 9.33 19.01 -4.80
CA LYS A 33 9.43 18.22 -6.03
C LYS A 33 8.76 16.85 -5.85
N PRO A 34 8.33 16.18 -6.95
CA PRO A 34 7.81 14.83 -6.89
C PRO A 34 8.74 13.82 -6.19
N MET A 35 10.06 13.95 -6.40
CA MET A 35 11.04 13.09 -5.73
C MET A 35 11.08 13.33 -4.22
N GLU A 36 11.13 14.59 -3.78
CA GLU A 36 11.10 14.95 -2.35
C GLU A 36 9.79 14.47 -1.70
N TYR A 37 8.66 14.54 -2.41
CA TYR A 37 7.41 13.93 -1.96
C TYR A 37 7.57 12.42 -1.77
N ALA A 38 8.08 11.71 -2.77
CA ALA A 38 8.27 10.27 -2.73
C ALA A 38 9.28 9.80 -1.67
N GLU A 39 10.27 10.62 -1.31
CA GLU A 39 11.25 10.38 -0.24
C GLU A 39 10.66 10.60 1.15
N ASN A 40 9.76 11.58 1.31
CA ASN A 40 9.20 11.95 2.61
C ASN A 40 7.83 11.33 2.89
N PHE A 41 7.16 10.74 1.90
CA PHE A 41 5.85 10.12 2.10
C PHE A 41 5.90 9.00 3.16
N PRO A 42 5.03 9.03 4.19
CA PRO A 42 5.02 7.99 5.20
C PRO A 42 4.32 6.73 4.65
N MET A 43 5.11 5.71 4.31
CA MET A 43 4.59 4.42 3.86
C MET A 43 4.00 3.64 5.03
N LYS A 44 2.85 3.00 4.81
CA LYS A 44 2.17 2.19 5.82
C LYS A 44 1.65 0.91 5.18
N VAL A 45 1.80 -0.20 5.89
CA VAL A 45 1.23 -1.50 5.53
C VAL A 45 0.28 -1.96 6.65
N GLY A 46 -0.92 -2.40 6.29
CA GLY A 46 -1.87 -3.01 7.22
C GLY A 46 -1.34 -4.33 7.75
N LYS A 47 -1.56 -4.63 9.05
CA LYS A 47 -1.06 -5.86 9.67
C LYS A 47 -2.22 -6.84 9.93
N HIS A 48 -2.12 -8.01 9.32
CA HIS A 48 -3.05 -9.13 9.41
C HIS A 48 -2.29 -10.46 9.51
N PRO A 49 -2.89 -11.53 10.06
CA PRO A 49 -2.26 -12.86 10.09
C PRO A 49 -1.87 -13.36 8.70
N LYS A 50 -0.72 -14.04 8.56
CA LYS A 50 -0.20 -14.58 7.29
C LYS A 50 -1.25 -15.35 6.49
N ALA A 51 -1.94 -16.29 7.14
CA ALA A 51 -2.97 -17.11 6.49
C ALA A 51 -4.11 -16.27 5.91
N ALA A 52 -4.56 -15.24 6.64
CA ALA A 52 -5.62 -14.34 6.17
C ALA A 52 -5.19 -13.50 4.96
N VAL A 53 -3.93 -13.04 4.95
CA VAL A 53 -3.36 -12.30 3.82
C VAL A 53 -3.32 -13.17 2.56
N ILE A 54 -2.78 -14.39 2.69
CA ILE A 54 -2.66 -15.33 1.56
C ILE A 54 -4.04 -15.70 1.01
N GLN A 55 -4.98 -16.09 1.87
CA GLN A 55 -6.34 -16.45 1.45
C GLN A 55 -7.05 -15.29 0.75
N THR A 56 -6.92 -14.06 1.28
CA THR A 56 -7.55 -12.88 0.69
C THR A 56 -6.92 -12.53 -0.66
N ALA A 57 -5.60 -12.60 -0.78
CA ALA A 57 -4.89 -12.35 -2.02
C ALA A 57 -5.32 -13.33 -3.13
N LEU A 58 -5.35 -14.62 -2.82
CA LEU A 58 -5.76 -15.67 -3.74
C LEU A 58 -7.24 -15.55 -4.15
N ALA A 59 -8.12 -15.25 -3.20
CA ALA A 59 -9.54 -15.01 -3.48
C ALA A 59 -9.72 -13.77 -4.37
N GLY A 60 -8.98 -12.69 -4.11
CA GLY A 60 -8.98 -11.47 -4.92
C GLY A 60 -8.48 -11.73 -6.35
N PHE A 61 -7.40 -12.50 -6.49
CA PHE A 61 -6.86 -12.90 -7.79
C PHE A 61 -7.87 -13.71 -8.59
N LYS A 62 -8.45 -14.76 -7.97
CA LYS A 62 -9.48 -15.60 -8.61
C LYS A 62 -10.70 -14.77 -9.03
N LYS A 63 -11.13 -13.81 -8.22
CA LYS A 63 -12.24 -12.92 -8.55
C LYS A 63 -11.93 -12.01 -9.74
N LYS A 64 -10.70 -11.51 -9.84
CA LYS A 64 -10.27 -10.56 -10.89
C LYS A 64 -9.95 -11.23 -12.23
N TYR A 65 -9.25 -12.36 -12.19
CA TYR A 65 -8.72 -13.04 -13.39
C TYR A 65 -9.44 -14.35 -13.73
N GLY A 66 -10.35 -14.79 -12.86
CA GLY A 66 -11.17 -15.98 -13.07
C GLY A 66 -10.52 -17.29 -12.61
N VAL A 67 -11.32 -18.36 -12.68
CA VAL A 67 -10.94 -19.70 -12.22
C VAL A 67 -9.81 -20.31 -13.06
N ARG A 68 -9.75 -19.99 -14.36
CA ARG A 68 -8.72 -20.51 -15.27
C ARG A 68 -7.33 -20.01 -14.87
N ALA A 69 -7.15 -18.69 -14.78
CA ALA A 69 -5.90 -18.09 -14.32
C ALA A 69 -5.52 -18.55 -12.90
N TYR A 70 -6.51 -18.72 -12.01
CA TYR A 70 -6.26 -19.25 -10.68
C TYR A 70 -5.71 -20.68 -10.69
N LYS A 71 -6.17 -21.54 -11.60
CA LYS A 71 -5.66 -22.91 -11.76
C LYS A 71 -4.27 -22.97 -12.41
N GLU A 72 -3.81 -21.88 -13.03
CA GLU A 72 -2.47 -21.75 -13.62
C GLU A 72 -1.41 -21.38 -12.58
N ILE A 73 -1.80 -21.04 -11.34
CA ILE A 73 -0.89 -20.94 -10.20
C ILE A 73 -0.48 -22.37 -9.81
N GLN A 74 0.75 -22.76 -10.11
CA GLN A 74 1.19 -24.15 -10.00
C GLN A 74 2.14 -24.41 -8.82
N ASN A 75 2.78 -23.38 -8.31
CA ASN A 75 3.81 -23.51 -7.27
C ASN A 75 3.72 -22.39 -6.22
N ASP A 76 4.53 -22.51 -5.17
CA ASP A 76 4.59 -21.53 -4.09
C ASP A 76 5.12 -20.17 -4.57
N PHE A 77 5.95 -20.12 -5.61
CA PHE A 77 6.47 -18.88 -6.19
C PHE A 77 5.34 -18.05 -6.83
N ASP A 78 4.49 -18.67 -7.63
CA ASP A 78 3.32 -18.02 -8.26
C ASP A 78 2.37 -17.47 -7.20
N VAL A 79 2.14 -18.24 -6.12
CA VAL A 79 1.34 -17.80 -4.98
C VAL A 79 1.99 -16.57 -4.33
N MET A 80 3.29 -16.61 -4.09
CA MET A 80 4.01 -15.52 -3.43
C MET A 80 4.00 -14.24 -4.27
N ASP A 81 4.10 -14.34 -5.60
CA ASP A 81 4.00 -13.17 -6.48
C ASP A 81 2.59 -12.55 -6.46
N VAL A 82 1.54 -13.36 -6.46
CA VAL A 82 0.17 -12.88 -6.27
C VAL A 82 0.02 -12.19 -4.91
N VAL A 83 0.58 -12.78 -3.85
CA VAL A 83 0.50 -12.22 -2.50
C VAL A 83 1.29 -10.92 -2.38
N ARG A 84 2.50 -10.83 -2.96
CA ARG A 84 3.30 -9.59 -2.98
C ARG A 84 2.56 -8.46 -3.68
N HIS A 85 2.01 -8.72 -4.87
CA HIS A 85 1.20 -7.75 -5.59
C HIS A 85 -0.02 -7.32 -4.78
N PHE A 86 -0.67 -8.26 -4.10
CA PHE A 86 -1.80 -7.96 -3.24
C PHE A 86 -1.42 -7.05 -2.06
N VAL A 87 -0.34 -7.38 -1.34
CA VAL A 87 0.12 -6.60 -0.20
C VAL A 87 0.49 -5.19 -0.64
N VAL A 88 1.34 -5.04 -1.66
CA VAL A 88 1.78 -3.73 -2.15
C VAL A 88 0.61 -2.90 -2.68
N GLY A 89 -0.28 -3.50 -3.48
CA GLY A 89 -1.36 -2.78 -4.14
C GLY A 89 -2.58 -2.46 -3.27
N TYR A 90 -2.86 -3.30 -2.27
CA TYR A 90 -4.13 -3.23 -1.53
C TYR A 90 -3.98 -3.14 -0.01
N MET A 91 -2.81 -3.47 0.54
CA MET A 91 -2.56 -3.37 1.98
C MET A 91 -1.70 -2.16 2.35
N THR A 92 -1.22 -1.40 1.36
CA THR A 92 -0.46 -0.17 1.59
C THR A 92 -1.27 1.08 1.29
N ASN A 93 -0.77 2.22 1.74
CA ASN A 93 -1.24 3.54 1.33
C ASN A 93 -0.59 4.05 0.02
N LEU A 94 -0.01 3.16 -0.80
CA LEU A 94 0.60 3.51 -2.08
C LEU A 94 -0.41 4.17 -3.03
N LYS A 95 -1.68 3.76 -2.99
CA LYS A 95 -2.75 4.40 -3.79
C LYS A 95 -2.91 5.88 -3.43
N ASP A 96 -2.91 6.23 -2.15
CA ASP A 96 -3.01 7.64 -1.71
C ASP A 96 -1.82 8.47 -2.23
N ALA A 97 -0.64 7.85 -2.27
CA ALA A 97 0.57 8.48 -2.79
C ALA A 97 0.52 8.67 -4.31
N HIS A 98 0.04 7.66 -5.03
CA HIS A 98 -0.15 7.69 -6.48
C HIS A 98 -1.14 8.78 -6.89
N ASP A 99 -2.30 8.84 -6.24
CA ASP A 99 -3.36 9.81 -6.55
C ASP A 99 -2.89 11.26 -6.30
N ALA A 100 -1.96 11.47 -5.37
CA ALA A 100 -1.36 12.79 -5.14
C ALA A 100 -0.35 13.20 -6.23
N LEU A 101 0.30 12.22 -6.88
CA LEU A 101 1.25 12.43 -7.96
C LEU A 101 0.59 12.50 -9.35
N GLU A 102 -0.65 12.04 -9.46
CA GLU A 102 -1.38 11.99 -10.72
C GLU A 102 -1.39 13.37 -11.40
N ASN A 103 -1.12 13.39 -12.71
CA ASN A 103 -1.03 14.60 -13.53
C ASN A 103 0.13 15.57 -13.21
N ILE A 104 1.11 15.19 -12.38
CA ILE A 104 2.30 16.02 -12.11
C ILE A 104 3.47 15.61 -13.00
N LYS A 105 4.19 16.58 -13.59
CA LYS A 105 5.39 16.31 -14.39
C LYS A 105 6.46 15.65 -13.53
N GLY A 106 7.01 14.52 -13.97
CA GLY A 106 8.00 13.75 -13.22
C GLY A 106 7.42 12.69 -12.27
N HIS A 107 6.09 12.50 -12.26
CA HIS A 107 5.42 11.49 -11.42
C HIS A 107 5.97 10.08 -11.59
N LYS A 108 6.38 9.66 -12.80
CA LYS A 108 6.84 8.28 -13.06
C LYS A 108 8.02 7.87 -12.17
N LYS A 109 9.04 8.74 -12.06
CA LYS A 109 10.24 8.44 -11.26
C LYS A 109 9.93 8.45 -9.76
N ALA A 110 9.12 9.41 -9.32
CA ALA A 110 8.66 9.49 -7.93
C ALA A 110 7.80 8.27 -7.55
N PHE A 111 6.92 7.83 -8.46
CA PHE A 111 6.07 6.68 -8.25
C PHE A 111 6.88 5.38 -8.20
N ALA A 112 7.89 5.21 -9.05
CA ALA A 112 8.80 4.06 -8.97
C ALA A 112 9.48 3.96 -7.59
N LEU A 113 9.93 5.09 -7.03
CA LEU A 113 10.48 5.12 -5.67
C LEU A 113 9.42 4.74 -4.61
N LEU A 114 8.19 5.23 -4.72
CA LEU A 114 7.11 4.86 -3.80
C LEU A 114 6.78 3.37 -3.87
N VAL A 115 6.80 2.77 -5.06
CA VAL A 115 6.63 1.33 -5.24
C VAL A 115 7.74 0.56 -4.52
N GLN A 116 9.00 0.94 -4.71
CA GLN A 116 10.13 0.30 -4.01
C GLN A 116 9.96 0.40 -2.48
N ARG A 117 9.63 1.59 -1.98
CA ARG A 117 9.40 1.81 -0.55
C ARG A 117 8.20 1.02 -0.01
N ALA A 118 7.16 0.84 -0.83
CA ALA A 118 6.02 -0.01 -0.47
C ALA A 118 6.43 -1.49 -0.38
N PHE A 119 7.31 -1.96 -1.27
CA PHE A 119 7.91 -3.30 -1.17
C PHE A 119 8.76 -3.44 0.10
N ASP A 120 9.70 -2.53 0.34
CA ASP A 120 10.59 -2.58 1.50
C ASP A 120 9.81 -2.59 2.82
N GLU A 121 8.80 -1.71 2.94
CA GLU A 121 7.93 -1.65 4.11
C GLU A 121 7.05 -2.91 4.23
N SER A 122 6.63 -3.50 3.11
CA SER A 122 5.87 -4.75 3.10
C SER A 122 6.72 -5.91 3.62
N ILE A 123 7.98 -6.02 3.20
CA ILE A 123 8.94 -7.01 3.72
C ILE A 123 9.20 -6.77 5.21
N ARG A 124 9.35 -5.51 5.63
CA ARG A 124 9.53 -5.17 7.05
C ARG A 124 8.35 -5.64 7.93
N VAL A 125 7.12 -5.51 7.44
CA VAL A 125 5.90 -5.92 8.15
C VAL A 125 5.63 -7.43 8.01
N TYR A 126 5.97 -8.00 6.86
CA TYR A 126 5.77 -9.39 6.49
C TYR A 126 7.08 -10.01 5.98
N PRO A 127 8.03 -10.36 6.87
CA PRO A 127 9.34 -10.87 6.44
C PRO A 127 9.27 -12.12 5.56
N TRP A 128 8.21 -12.92 5.71
CA TRP A 128 7.97 -14.09 4.86
C TRP A 128 7.64 -13.76 3.39
N LEU A 129 7.46 -12.48 3.03
CA LEU A 129 7.39 -12.04 1.63
C LEU A 129 8.74 -12.05 0.92
N GLU A 130 9.85 -12.07 1.67
CA GLU A 130 11.21 -12.12 1.15
C GLU A 130 11.56 -13.48 0.50
N GLY A 131 10.77 -14.53 0.77
CA GLY A 131 11.01 -15.91 0.33
C GLY A 131 11.31 -16.10 -1.16
N GLU A 132 12.51 -16.64 -1.42
CA GLU A 132 13.19 -16.97 -2.70
C GLU A 132 13.23 -15.86 -3.77
N TYR A 133 13.56 -14.64 -3.36
CA TYR A 133 13.99 -13.59 -4.32
C TYR A 133 15.45 -13.76 -4.81
N TYR A 134 16.14 -14.84 -4.40
CA TYR A 134 17.52 -15.17 -4.81
C TYR A 134 17.74 -16.69 -4.78
N GLN A 135 17.24 -17.43 -5.77
CA GLN A 135 17.83 -18.70 -6.22
C GLN A 135 17.18 -19.13 -7.54
N ASN A 136 17.66 -18.55 -8.65
CA ASN A 136 17.80 -19.17 -9.97
C ASN A 136 18.63 -18.25 -10.86
#